data_AF-A0A9E8MTL3-F1
#
_entry.id   AF-A0A9E8MTL3-F1
#
_cell.length_a   1.000
_cell.length_b   1.000
_cell.length_c   1.000
_cell.angle_alpha   90.00
_cell.angle_beta   90.00
_cell.angle_gamma   90.00
#
_symmetry.space_group_name_H-M   'P 1'
#
loop_
_entity.id
_entity.type
_entity.pdbx_description
1 polymer ?
#
loop_
_entity_poly.entity_id
_entity_poly.type
_entity_poly.pdbx_seq_one_letter_code
_entity_poly.pdbx_strand_id
1 'polypeptide(L)' 'MVIYRENNKANHLWDAGITYLISNNIQLDATVGTSITTGQDILISTGVSFRIPN' A
#
# COMPACT_ATOMS: atom_id res chain seq x y z
N MET A 1 0.37 -0.21 -41.03
CA MET A 1 0.53 0.50 -39.75
C MET A 1 -0.79 0.39 -39.00
N VAL A 2 -0.83 -0.41 -37.94
CA VAL A 2 -2.03 -0.60 -37.10
C VAL A 2 -1.86 0.29 -35.87
N ILE A 3 -2.84 1.16 -35.60
CA ILE A 3 -2.79 2.06 -34.45
C ILE A 3 -3.55 1.38 -33.30
N TYR A 4 -2.84 1.02 -32.23
CA TYR A 4 -3.45 0.57 -30.98
C TYR A 4 -3.91 1.79 -30.18
N ARG A 5 -5.18 1.80 -29.78
CA ARG A 5 -5.74 2.82 -28.88
C ARG A 5 -5.51 2.37 -27.45
N GLU A 6 -4.58 3.02 -26.76
CA GLU A 6 -4.42 2.83 -25.31
C GLU A 6 -5.59 3.51 -24.59
N ASN A 7 -6.44 2.71 -23.92
CA ASN A 7 -7.56 3.20 -23.12
C ASN A 7 -7.17 3.35 -21.64
N ASN A 8 -5.99 3.92 -21.37
CA ASN A 8 -5.50 4.08 -20.01
C ASN A 8 -6.24 5.25 -19.33
N LYS A 9 -7.01 4.93 -18.29
CA LYS A 9 -7.72 5.92 -17.46
C LYS A 9 -6.94 6.12 -16.15
N ALA A 10 -7.04 7.31 -15.57
CA ALA A 10 -6.42 7.58 -14.28
C ALA A 10 -6.95 6.60 -13.22
N ASN A 11 -6.03 5.86 -12.59
CA ASN A 11 -6.36 5.00 -11.46
C ASN A 11 -6.21 5.79 -10.16
N HIS A 12 -7.31 6.02 -9.46
CA HIS A 12 -7.32 6.65 -8.15
C HIS A 12 -7.23 5.55 -7.10
N LEU A 13 -6.23 5.63 -6.24
CA LEU A 13 -5.97 4.67 -5.16
C LEU A 13 -6.15 5.37 -3.81
N TRP A 14 -6.55 4.60 -2.80
CA TRP A 14 -6.43 5.00 -1.41
C TRP A 14 -5.89 3.85 -0.58
N ASP A 15 -5.17 4.19 0.47
CA ASP A 15 -4.70 3.27 1.49
C ASP A 15 -4.84 3.92 2.87
N ALA A 16 -4.98 3.06 3.88
CA ALA A 16 -5.01 3.43 5.28
C ALA A 16 -4.22 2.38 6.04
N GLY A 17 -3.39 2.83 6.99
CA GLY A 17 -2.54 1.96 7.77
C GLY A 17 -2.63 2.25 9.26
N ILE A 18 -2.34 1.20 10.04
CA ILE A 18 -2.10 1.31 11.47
C ILE A 18 -0.65 0.96 11.75
N THR A 19 -0.11 1.59 12.79
CA THR A 19 1.23 1.33 13.27
C THR A 19 1.18 1.19 14.78
N TYR A 20 1.80 0.14 15.30
CA TYR A 20 1.79 -0.18 16.72
C TYR A 20 3.19 -0.56 17.21
N LEU A 21 3.59 0.06 18.34
CA LEU A 21 4.83 -0.29 19.03
C LEU A 21 4.57 -1.43 20.00
N ILE A 22 5.16 -2.61 19.74
CA ILE A 22 5.14 -3.72 20.70
C ILE A 22 6.17 -3.48 21.80
N SER A 23 7.30 -2.86 21.45
CA SER A 23 8.33 -2.43 22.38
C SER A 23 9.02 -1.19 21.83
N ASN A 24 9.85 -0.51 22.65
CA ASN A 24 10.58 0.69 22.23
C ASN A 24 11.46 0.48 20.98
N ASN A 25 11.77 -0.79 20.65
CA ASN A 25 12.66 -1.14 19.55
C ASN A 25 11.95 -1.97 18.46
N ILE A 26 10.68 -2.34 18.64
CA ILE A 26 9.93 -3.17 17.69
C ILE A 26 8.59 -2.52 17.38
N GLN A 27 8.37 -2.28 16.09
CA GLN A 27 7.13 -1.74 15.55
C GLN A 27 6.51 -2.73 14.56
N LEU A 28 5.19 -2.85 14.61
CA LEU A 28 4.39 -3.49 13.57
C LEU A 28 3.60 -2.44 12.81
N ASP A 29 3.38 -2.71 11.53
CA ASP A 29 2.46 -1.96 10.70
C ASP A 29 1.60 -2.90 9.87
N ALA A 30 0.40 -2.44 9.56
CA ALA A 30 -0.50 -3.09 8.63
C ALA A 30 -1.22 -2.03 7.82
N THR A 31 -1.32 -2.22 6.52
CA THR A 31 -1.96 -1.30 5.58
C THR A 31 -2.98 -2.05 4.75
N VAL A 32 -4.12 -1.41 4.53
CA VAL A 32 -5.16 -1.86 3.61
C VAL A 32 -5.49 -0.73 2.66
N GLY A 33 -5.88 -1.07 1.45
CA GLY A 33 -6.23 -0.08 0.44
C GLY A 33 -6.97 -0.72 -0.71
N THR A 34 -7.53 0.11 -1.58
CA THR A 34 -8.15 -0.34 -2.82
C THR A 34 -8.21 0.83 -3.80
N SER A 35 -8.54 0.55 -5.05
CA SER A 35 -8.81 1.58 -6.03
C SER A 35 -10.21 2.14 -5.87
N ILE A 36 -10.30 3.46 -5.96
CA ILE A 36 -11.55 4.20 -6.11
C ILE A 36 -12.13 3.98 -7.53
N THR A 37 -11.25 3.67 -8.49
CA THR A 37 -11.55 3.39 -9.90
C THR A 37 -11.34 1.91 -10.22
N THR A 38 -11.63 1.49 -11.46
CA THR A 38 -11.35 0.13 -11.92
C THR A 38 -9.85 -0.06 -12.20
N GLY A 39 -9.08 -0.43 -11.18
CA GLY A 39 -7.64 -0.65 -11.29
C GLY A 39 -7.12 -1.72 -10.34
N GLN A 40 -6.90 -1.33 -9.07
CA GLN A 40 -6.46 -2.23 -8.01
C GLN A 40 -7.65 -2.68 -7.15
N ASP A 41 -7.93 -3.98 -7.11
CA ASP A 41 -9.06 -4.50 -6.34
C ASP A 41 -8.82 -4.45 -4.82
N ILE A 42 -7.62 -4.81 -4.36
CA ILE A 42 -7.26 -4.75 -2.95
C ILE A 42 -5.74 -4.62 -2.75
N LEU A 43 -5.35 -3.86 -1.73
CA LEU A 43 -4.00 -3.77 -1.16
C LEU A 43 -4.08 -4.32 0.27
N ILE A 44 -3.23 -5.27 0.61
CA ILE A 44 -3.01 -5.72 1.99
C ILE A 44 -1.50 -5.83 2.18
N SER A 45 -0.96 -5.15 3.19
CA SER A 45 0.44 -5.28 3.59
C SER A 45 0.59 -5.32 5.09
N THR A 46 1.70 -5.92 5.54
CA THR A 46 2.11 -5.95 6.95
C THR A 46 3.62 -5.80 7.01
N GLY A 47 4.11 -5.12 8.04
CA GLY A 47 5.53 -4.85 8.24
C GLY A 47 5.99 -5.03 9.68
N VAL A 48 7.30 -5.25 9.82
CA VAL A 48 8.03 -5.29 11.10
C VAL A 48 9.25 -4.39 10.97
N SER A 49 9.41 -3.46 11.90
CA SER A 49 10.59 -2.60 11.98
C SER A 49 11.33 -2.82 13.29
N PHE A 50 12.66 -2.95 13.21
CA PHE A 50 13.55 -3.08 14.37
C PHE A 50 14.49 -1.89 14.47
N ARG A 51 14.54 -1.23 15.64
CA ARG A 51 15.50 -0.15 15.93
C ARG A 51 16.81 -0.77 16.42
N ILE A 52 17.87 -0.62 15.63
CA ILE A 52 19.23 -1.03 16.02
C ILE A 52 19.76 -0.02 17.06
N PRO A 53 20.21 -0.47 18.25
CA PRO A 53 20.84 0.40 19.24
C PRO A 53 22.22 0.88 18.77
N ASN A 54 22.61 2.07 19.23
CA ASN A 54 23.92 2.67 18.95
C ASN A 54 25.00 2.11 19.88
#